data_AF-A0A368WDB6-F1
#
_entry.id   AF-A0A368WDB6-F1
#
_cell.length_a   1.000
_cell.length_b   1.000
_cell.length_c   1.000
_cell.angle_alpha   90.00
_cell.angle_beta   90.00
_cell.angle_gamma   90.00
#
_symmetry.space_group_name_H-M   'P 1'
#
loop_
_entity.id
_entity.type
_entity.pdbx_description
1 polymer ?
#
loop_
_entity_poly.entity_id
_entity_poly.type
_entity_poly.pdbx_seq_one_letter_code
_entity_poly.pdbx_strand_id
1 'polypeptide(L)'
;MSKFYLKEEARGKGLSRKMLDFVVEAARREGLTSIRLNVNKNNSAVKAYQKLGFIKVGERKKDIGKGFFMDDFVFEYRIDYS
;
A
#
# COMPACT_ATOMS: atom_id res chain seq x y z
N MET A 1 0.91 -9.28 -11.55
CA MET A 1 0.92 -8.16 -10.58
C MET A 1 -0.19 -8.39 -9.58
N SER A 2 0.13 -8.74 -8.33
CA SER A 2 -0.88 -8.88 -7.28
C SER A 2 -1.23 -7.49 -6.74
N LYS A 3 -2.50 -7.09 -6.79
CA LYS A 3 -2.96 -5.80 -6.28
C LYS A 3 -3.55 -6.01 -4.89
N PHE A 4 -2.83 -5.59 -3.86
CA PHE A 4 -3.30 -5.63 -2.48
C PHE A 4 -4.17 -4.41 -2.20
N TYR A 5 -5.46 -4.50 -2.50
CA TYR A 5 -6.43 -3.47 -2.12
C TYR A 5 -6.87 -3.72 -0.67
N LEU A 6 -6.39 -2.88 0.25
CA LEU A 6 -7.04 -2.74 1.56
C LEU A 6 -8.42 -2.13 1.29
N LYS A 7 -9.42 -3.00 1.20
CA LYS A 7 -10.82 -2.65 0.94
C LYS A 7 -11.25 -1.57 1.94
N GLU A 8 -11.96 -0.55 1.48
CA GLU A 8 -12.29 0.66 2.24
C GLU A 8 -13.02 0.40 3.58
N GLU A 9 -13.60 -0.79 3.73
CA GLU A 9 -14.36 -1.28 4.89
C GLU A 9 -13.52 -1.45 6.18
N ALA A 10 -12.18 -1.37 6.12
CA ALA A 10 -11.30 -1.56 7.29
C ALA A 10 -10.99 -0.27 8.10
N ARG A 11 -11.56 0.88 7.74
CA ARG A 11 -11.23 2.17 8.40
C ARG A 11 -11.70 2.24 9.86
N GLY A 12 -10.83 2.71 10.74
CA GLY A 12 -11.20 3.21 12.08
C GLY A 12 -11.32 2.18 13.22
N LYS A 13 -11.00 0.89 13.01
CA LYS A 13 -11.24 -0.16 14.02
C LYS A 13 -10.03 -1.04 14.38
N GLY A 14 -8.80 -0.60 14.11
CA GLY A 14 -7.58 -1.39 14.37
C GLY A 14 -7.39 -2.61 13.44
N LEU A 15 -8.35 -2.89 12.56
CA LEU A 15 -8.29 -3.96 11.56
C LEU A 15 -7.17 -3.76 10.54
N SER A 16 -6.94 -2.52 10.07
CA SER A 16 -5.85 -2.24 9.12
C SER A 16 -4.47 -2.57 9.70
N ARG A 17 -4.25 -2.32 10.99
CA ARG A 17 -2.98 -2.64 11.66
C ARG A 17 -2.80 -4.15 11.79
N LYS A 18 -3.82 -4.87 12.27
CA LYS A 18 -3.78 -6.35 12.37
C LYS A 18 -3.55 -7.02 11.01
N MET A 19 -4.18 -6.50 9.95
CA MET A 19 -3.97 -7.01 8.59
C MET A 19 -2.55 -6.71 8.11
N LEU A 20 -2.02 -5.52 8.37
CA LEU A 20 -0.63 -5.19 8.05
C LEU A 20 0.33 -6.12 8.80
N ASP A 21 0.11 -6.34 10.09
CA ASP A 21 0.95 -7.24 10.90
C ASP A 21 0.94 -8.66 10.34
N PHE A 22 -0.24 -9.18 9.98
CA PHE A 22 -0.35 -10.49 9.33
C PHE A 22 0.47 -10.58 8.03
N VAL A 23 0.41 -9.53 7.18
CA VAL A 23 1.18 -9.50 5.93
C VAL A 23 2.69 -9.35 6.20
N VAL A 24 3.08 -8.55 7.19
CA VAL A 24 4.49 -8.38 7.61
C VAL A 24 5.05 -9.71 8.10
N GLU A 25 4.31 -10.45 8.93
CA GLU A 25 4.74 -11.77 9.39
C GLU A 25 4.87 -12.78 8.25
N ALA A 26 3.92 -12.80 7.32
CA ALA A 26 4.03 -13.65 6.12
C ALA A 26 5.27 -13.27 5.29
N ALA A 27 5.49 -11.98 5.07
CA ALA A 27 6.62 -11.50 4.29
C ALA A 27 7.98 -11.73 4.98
N ARG A 28 8.05 -11.66 6.32
CA ARG A 28 9.23 -12.05 7.12
C ARG A 28 9.59 -13.52 6.92
N ARG A 29 8.60 -14.42 6.96
CA ARG A 29 8.81 -15.86 6.75
C ARG A 29 9.38 -16.17 5.36
N GLU A 30 9.02 -15.37 4.37
CA GLU A 30 9.51 -15.48 2.99
C GLU A 30 10.83 -14.72 2.75
N GLY A 31 11.42 -14.10 3.79
CA GLY A 31 12.68 -13.35 3.68
C GLY A 31 12.57 -12.07 2.83
N LEU A 32 11.36 -11.50 2.70
CA LEU A 32 11.13 -10.29 1.92
C LEU A 32 11.54 -9.04 2.71
N THR A 33 12.08 -8.04 2.03
CA THR A 33 12.58 -6.81 2.69
C THR A 33 11.54 -5.70 2.78
N SER A 34 10.46 -5.78 2.00
CA SER A 34 9.43 -4.74 1.96
C SER A 34 8.12 -5.22 1.35
N ILE A 35 7.05 -4.47 1.63
CA ILE A 35 5.73 -4.58 1.01
C ILE A 35 5.51 -3.32 0.16
N ARG A 36 5.13 -3.48 -1.12
CA ARG A 36 4.82 -2.35 -2.01
C ARG A 36 3.38 -2.37 -2.51
N LEU A 37 2.81 -1.19 -2.68
CA LEU A 37 1.48 -1.00 -3.25
C LEU A 37 1.42 0.26 -4.12
N ASN A 38 0.45 0.28 -5.04
CA ASN A 38 0.09 1.47 -5.81
C ASN A 38 -1.31 1.92 -5.37
N VAL A 39 -1.48 3.22 -5.15
CA VAL A 39 -2.77 3.81 -4.77
C VAL A 39 -3.01 5.04 -5.61
N ASN A 40 -4.21 5.17 -6.18
CA ASN A 40 -4.59 6.36 -6.92
C ASN A 40 -4.40 7.62 -6.06
N LYS A 41 -3.78 8.65 -6.63
CA LYS A 41 -3.42 9.88 -5.89
C LYS A 41 -4.62 10.58 -5.25
N ASN A 42 -5.80 10.42 -5.84
CA ASN A 42 -7.04 11.03 -5.34
C ASN A 42 -7.77 10.15 -4.31
N ASN A 43 -7.26 8.95 -4.01
CA ASN A 43 -7.89 8.05 -3.05
C ASN A 43 -7.55 8.46 -1.61
N SER A 44 -8.58 8.56 -0.76
CA SER A 44 -8.42 8.89 0.66
C SER A 44 -7.58 7.88 1.46
N ALA A 45 -7.37 6.66 0.94
CA ALA A 45 -6.49 5.64 1.49
C ALA A 45 -5.01 6.07 1.58
N VAL A 46 -4.58 7.07 0.80
CA VAL A 46 -3.20 7.62 0.86
C VAL A 46 -2.82 8.01 2.29
N LYS A 47 -3.72 8.70 2.99
CA LYS A 47 -3.49 9.12 4.38
C LYS A 47 -3.46 7.93 5.35
N ALA A 48 -4.20 6.86 5.05
CA ALA A 48 -4.20 5.65 5.87
C ALA A 48 -2.86 4.91 5.74
N TYR A 49 -2.32 4.76 4.54
CA TYR A 49 -1.02 4.13 4.33
C TYR A 49 0.12 4.89 5.03
N GLN A 50 0.12 6.22 4.94
CA GLN A 50 1.09 7.06 5.64
C GLN A 50 1.00 6.87 7.16
N LYS A 51 -0.21 6.84 7.73
CA LYS A 51 -0.42 6.57 9.17
C LYS A 51 0.00 5.16 9.60
N LEU A 52 -0.07 4.19 8.70
CA LEU A 52 0.37 2.81 8.95
C LEU A 52 1.89 2.63 8.83
N GLY A 53 2.64 3.68 8.47
CA GLY A 53 4.09 3.64 8.35
C GLY A 53 4.61 3.35 6.94
N PHE A 54 3.73 3.33 5.93
CA PHE A 54 4.21 3.28 4.54
C PHE A 54 4.82 4.63 4.14
N ILE A 55 5.91 4.57 3.39
CA ILE A 55 6.59 5.72 2.80
C ILE A 55 6.31 5.81 1.30
N LYS A 56 6.09 7.03 0.78
CA LYS A 56 5.95 7.23 -0.66
C LYS A 56 7.33 7.11 -1.30
N VAL A 57 7.50 6.15 -2.20
CA VAL A 57 8.77 5.88 -2.90
C VAL A 57 8.74 6.25 -4.38
N GLY A 58 7.58 6.62 -4.90
CA GLY A 58 7.47 7.06 -6.28
C GLY A 58 6.04 7.39 -6.70
N GLU A 59 5.91 7.71 -7.99
CA GLU A 59 4.63 8.01 -8.63
C GLU A 59 4.60 7.30 -9.98
N ARG A 60 3.40 6.87 -10.41
CA ARG A 60 3.17 6.27 -11.71
C ARG A 60 2.03 7.00 -12.39
N LYS A 61 2.35 7.66 -13.50
CA LYS A 61 1.35 8.21 -14.42
C LYS A 61 1.39 7.43 -15.71
N LYS A 62 0.30 6.76 -16.05
CA LYS A 62 0.16 6.00 -17.30
C LYS A 62 -1.11 6.42 -18.01
N ASP A 63 -0.99 6.80 -19.28
CA ASP A 63 -2.15 6.96 -20.15
C ASP A 63 -2.81 5.59 -20.36
N ILE A 64 -4.11 5.51 -20.08
CA ILE A 64 -4.91 4.30 -20.24
C ILE A 64 -5.93 4.44 -21.39
N GLY A 65 -5.78 5.50 -22.20
CA GLY A 65 -6.63 5.82 -23.33
C GLY A 65 -7.86 6.65 -22.94
N LYS A 66 -8.54 7.19 -23.97
CA LYS A 66 -9.80 7.94 -23.85
C LYS A 66 -9.72 9.18 -22.92
N GLY A 67 -8.54 9.77 -22.79
CA GLY A 67 -8.32 10.96 -21.94
C GLY A 67 -8.18 10.67 -20.44
N PHE A 68 -8.11 9.39 -20.05
CA PHE A 68 -7.92 8.99 -18.66
C PHE A 68 -6.46 8.62 -18.37
N PHE A 69 -5.98 9.02 -17.20
CA PHE A 69 -4.68 8.64 -16.69
C PHE A 69 -4.84 7.81 -15.42
N MET A 70 -4.13 6.69 -15.36
CA MET A 70 -3.81 6.04 -14.09
C MET A 70 -2.71 6.87 -13.44
N ASP A 71 -3.06 7.62 -12.41
CA ASP A 71 -2.13 8.48 -11.66
C ASP A 71 -2.07 8.00 -10.20
N ASP A 72 -1.05 7.21 -9.91
CA ASP A 72 -0.90 6.49 -8.64
C ASP A 72 0.36 6.94 -7.88
N PHE A 73 0.29 6.94 -6.56
CA PHE A 73 1.47 6.90 -5.69
C PHE A 73 1.93 5.45 -5.51
N VAL A 74 3.25 5.27 -5.47
CA VAL A 74 3.89 4.02 -5.06
C VAL A 74 4.31 4.15 -3.61
N PHE A 75 3.80 3.28 -2.75
CA PHE A 75 4.13 3.22 -1.33
C PHE A 75 4.90 1.95 -0.99
N GLU A 76 5.82 2.05 -0.05
CA GLU A 76 6.63 0.95 0.48
C GLU A 76 6.55 0.91 2.01
N TYR A 77 6.40 -0.27 2.59
CA TYR A 77 6.59 -0.54 4.02
C TYR A 77 7.80 -1.45 4.16
N ARG A 78 8.82 -1.02 4.90
CA ARG A 78 10.03 -1.83 5.12
C ARG A 78 9.79 -2.82 6.26
N ILE A 79 10.31 -4.01 6.07
CA ILE A 79 10.21 -5.07 7.07
C ILE A 79 11.46 -5.02 7.92
N ASP A 80 11.28 -4.71 9.20
CA ASP A 80 12.35 -4.78 10.18
C ASP A 80 12.52 -6.22 10.68
N TYR A 81 13.76 -6.64 10.92
CA TYR A 81 14.12 -7.99 11.36
C TYR A 81 14.77 -8.00 12.77
N SER A 82 14.48 -6.97 13.57
CA SER A 82 14.99 -6.83 14.96
C SER A 82 14.74 -8.06 15.81
#